data_AF-A0A850ELV5-F1
#
_entry.id   AF-A0A850ELV5-F1
#
_cell.length_a   1.000
_cell.length_b   1.000
_cell.length_c   1.000
_cell.angle_alpha   90.00
_cell.angle_beta   90.00
_cell.angle_gamma   90.00
#
_symmetry.space_group_name_H-M   'P 1'
#
loop_
_entity.id
_entity.type
_entity.pdbx_description
1 polymer ?
#
loop_
_entity_poly.entity_id
_entity_poly.type
_entity_poly.pdbx_seq_one_letter_code
_entity_poly.pdbx_strand_id
1 'polypeptide(L)'
;MKSKADSDIVKIEDTHWYRDAGKNPLREQGFTPELMLRIEQAAVHRNPQDFIKFNIGKSKVLTGLAAALLVLFLLWPKDGIQQGDLNSESTLKSQSATASQPFPSPGATKYLPTFNSADFEFNGKNYFMTLPLDRDRNASYAADTPEGILWSPAPPMKKNQKTKLLYPTEPYTLYLSSKEQTELSPYSARKVYTFPLYAGGAQAYNFLIGIYGFGEKVFLATGAQNANELTAFPLRISMLNMKRVASGGLVEPQELLTLDTSSNDESKSFLAFDQQHESILLVDIATGQNEKVKDRVRLYDLKSQTMRELDTTIQMGKEGSVAIAQYKLGGVKRSAEIFMKIGWQWYADEAE
;
A
#
# COMPACT_ATOMS: atom_id res chain seq x y z
N MET A 1 -42.21 43.21 -30.02
CA MET A 1 -42.44 41.97 -29.25
C MET A 1 -41.21 41.08 -29.37
N LYS A 2 -40.81 40.44 -28.26
CA LYS A 2 -39.77 39.37 -28.07
C LYS A 2 -40.10 38.12 -28.92
N SER A 3 -39.22 37.14 -29.18
CA SER A 3 -38.21 36.44 -28.36
C SER A 3 -37.05 35.89 -29.23
N LYS A 4 -35.77 35.87 -28.84
CA LYS A 4 -35.05 35.39 -27.62
C LYS A 4 -34.86 33.86 -27.59
N ALA A 5 -33.71 33.39 -28.07
CA ALA A 5 -32.94 32.24 -27.55
C ALA A 5 -31.74 32.00 -28.48
N ASP A 6 -30.68 32.78 -28.28
CA ASP A 6 -29.34 32.45 -28.76
C ASP A 6 -28.36 32.79 -27.62
N SER A 7 -27.30 32.00 -27.52
CA SER A 7 -26.22 32.01 -26.51
C SER A 7 -26.48 31.32 -25.15
N ASP A 8 -25.91 30.12 -24.99
CA ASP A 8 -25.22 29.69 -23.77
C ASP A 8 -24.12 28.67 -24.14
N ILE A 9 -23.06 29.18 -24.78
CA ILE A 9 -21.75 28.53 -24.82
C ILE A 9 -20.98 29.15 -23.64
N VAL A 10 -20.76 28.38 -22.58
CA VAL A 10 -19.88 28.78 -21.48
C VAL A 10 -18.45 28.80 -22.00
N LYS A 11 -18.02 29.95 -22.52
CA LYS A 11 -16.60 30.24 -22.78
C LYS A 11 -15.91 30.41 -21.44
N ILE A 12 -15.00 29.48 -21.13
CA ILE A 12 -14.06 29.57 -20.01
C ILE A 12 -12.95 30.54 -20.42
N GLU A 13 -13.23 31.84 -20.51
CA GLU A 13 -12.20 32.86 -20.79
C GLU A 13 -12.17 34.06 -19.84
N ASP A 14 -13.05 34.14 -18.83
CA ASP A 14 -12.98 35.23 -17.84
C ASP A 14 -12.16 34.85 -16.60
N THR A 15 -10.84 34.80 -16.78
CA THR A 15 -9.86 34.65 -15.68
C THR A 15 -9.54 36.01 -15.04
N HIS A 16 -10.56 36.83 -14.78
CA HIS A 16 -10.39 38.17 -14.18
C HIS A 16 -10.45 38.16 -12.65
N TRP A 17 -11.08 37.15 -12.04
CA TRP A 17 -11.30 37.10 -10.59
C TRP A 17 -10.01 37.02 -9.76
N TYR A 18 -8.92 36.46 -10.32
CA TYR A 18 -7.62 36.37 -9.64
C TYR A 18 -6.88 37.72 -9.59
N ARG A 19 -7.19 38.64 -10.51
CA ARG A 19 -6.58 39.97 -10.60
C ARG A 19 -7.27 40.97 -9.66
N ASP A 20 -8.57 40.81 -9.44
CA ASP A 20 -9.34 41.64 -8.51
C ASP A 20 -9.18 41.23 -7.04
N ALA A 21 -8.69 40.00 -6.77
CA ALA A 21 -8.44 39.46 -5.43
C ALA A 21 -7.10 39.92 -4.82
N GLY A 22 -6.72 41.19 -5.03
CA GLY A 22 -5.45 41.79 -4.59
C GLY A 22 -5.00 41.32 -3.20
N LYS A 23 -3.72 40.89 -3.11
CA LYS A 23 -2.95 40.49 -1.91
C LYS A 23 -3.82 40.10 -0.68
N ASN A 24 -4.01 38.79 -0.49
CA ASN A 24 -4.80 38.08 0.54
C ASN A 24 -6.32 37.96 0.26
N PRO A 25 -6.77 36.88 -0.42
CA PRO A 25 -8.19 36.55 -0.52
C PRO A 25 -8.79 36.04 0.81
N LEU A 26 -7.95 35.76 1.81
CA LEU A 26 -8.37 35.37 3.15
C LEU A 26 -7.96 36.47 4.12
N ARG A 27 -8.90 37.38 4.43
CA ARG A 27 -8.72 38.38 5.50
C ARG A 27 -8.79 37.78 6.91
N GLU A 28 -9.18 36.51 7.03
CA GLU A 28 -9.30 35.80 8.30
C GLU A 28 -8.18 34.75 8.42
N GLN A 29 -7.59 34.62 9.62
CA GLN A 29 -6.53 33.66 9.89
C GLN A 29 -7.09 32.23 9.84
N GLY A 30 -6.90 31.56 8.70
CA GLY A 30 -7.14 30.13 8.54
C GLY A 30 -8.60 29.73 8.36
N PHE A 31 -8.81 28.41 8.19
CA PHE A 31 -10.13 27.79 8.09
C PHE A 31 -10.81 27.80 9.46
N THR A 32 -11.58 28.83 9.74
CA THR A 32 -12.39 28.91 10.96
C THR A 32 -13.65 28.04 10.83
N PRO A 33 -14.17 27.48 11.94
CA PRO A 33 -15.42 26.73 11.94
C PRO A 33 -16.59 27.54 11.38
N GLU A 34 -16.61 28.87 11.59
CA GLU A 34 -17.65 29.74 11.04
C GLU A 34 -17.58 29.83 9.50
N LEU A 35 -16.37 29.82 8.92
CA LEU A 35 -16.20 29.79 7.47
C LEU A 35 -16.68 28.45 6.89
N MET A 36 -16.37 27.33 7.56
CA MET A 36 -16.82 26.00 7.16
C MET A 36 -18.35 25.90 7.22
N LEU A 37 -18.97 26.44 8.27
CA LEU A 37 -20.42 26.48 8.42
C LEU A 37 -21.10 27.32 7.33
N ARG A 38 -20.50 28.45 6.94
CA ARG A 38 -20.99 29.28 5.82
C ARG A 38 -20.87 28.58 4.48
N ILE A 39 -19.81 27.80 4.25
CA ILE A 39 -19.63 26.99 3.04
C ILE A 39 -20.67 25.88 2.99
N GLU A 40 -20.91 25.18 4.09
CA GLU A 40 -21.95 24.14 4.18
C GLU A 40 -23.35 24.72 3.97
N GLN A 41 -23.66 25.87 4.56
CA GLN A 41 -24.94 26.56 4.33
C GLN A 41 -25.10 27.02 2.88
N ALA A 42 -24.03 27.48 2.22
CA ALA A 42 -24.06 27.86 0.80
C ALA A 42 -24.20 26.66 -0.14
N ALA A 43 -23.71 25.47 0.25
CA ALA A 43 -23.88 24.23 -0.50
C ALA A 43 -25.31 23.68 -0.41
N VAL A 44 -25.98 23.87 0.73
CA VAL A 44 -27.35 23.38 0.99
C VAL A 44 -28.44 24.24 0.33
N HIS A 45 -28.17 25.51 0.00
CA HIS A 45 -29.15 26.42 -0.63
C HIS A 45 -29.19 26.40 -2.18
N ARG A 46 -28.62 25.37 -2.84
CA ARG A 46 -28.87 25.18 -4.28
C ARG A 46 -30.20 24.47 -4.50
N ASN A 47 -31.10 25.21 -5.16
CA ASN A 47 -32.51 24.89 -5.43
C ASN A 47 -32.72 23.49 -6.07
N PRO A 48 -33.74 22.71 -5.66
CA PRO A 48 -33.96 21.33 -6.11
C PRO A 48 -34.91 21.24 -7.32
N GLN A 49 -34.61 21.92 -8.43
CA GLN A 49 -35.52 21.94 -9.59
C GLN A 49 -34.96 21.55 -10.97
N ASP A 50 -33.70 21.13 -11.09
CA ASP A 50 -33.19 20.60 -12.37
C ASP A 50 -33.02 19.08 -12.33
N PHE A 51 -34.15 18.37 -12.33
CA PHE A 51 -34.19 16.98 -12.78
C PHE A 51 -34.10 16.97 -14.32
N ILE A 52 -32.90 16.79 -14.84
CA ILE A 52 -32.68 16.49 -16.26
C ILE A 52 -33.28 15.11 -16.54
N LYS A 53 -34.44 15.10 -17.22
CA LYS A 53 -35.04 13.91 -17.83
C LYS A 53 -34.15 13.43 -18.99
N PHE A 54 -33.47 12.30 -18.81
CA PHE A 54 -32.85 11.58 -19.94
C PHE A 54 -33.88 10.66 -20.60
N ASN A 55 -34.31 11.04 -21.81
CA ASN A 55 -35.05 10.19 -22.73
C ASN A 55 -34.10 9.12 -23.31
N ILE A 56 -34.36 7.85 -23.01
CA ILE A 56 -33.66 6.71 -23.62
C ILE A 56 -34.39 6.33 -24.92
N GLY A 57 -33.84 6.79 -26.04
CA GLY A 57 -34.18 6.34 -27.38
C GLY A 57 -33.43 5.06 -27.72
N LYS A 58 -34.17 4.04 -28.17
CA LYS A 58 -33.67 2.70 -28.52
C LYS A 58 -32.83 2.77 -29.79
N SER A 59 -31.58 2.33 -29.73
CA SER A 59 -30.91 1.73 -30.90
C SER A 59 -30.22 0.44 -30.46
N LYS A 60 -30.56 -0.65 -31.14
CA LYS A 60 -29.95 -1.96 -30.98
C LYS A 60 -28.62 -1.94 -31.71
N VAL A 61 -27.61 -2.61 -31.13
CA VAL A 61 -26.63 -3.52 -31.78
C VAL A 61 -25.30 -3.50 -30.99
N LEU A 62 -24.73 -4.71 -30.84
CA LEU A 62 -23.44 -5.13 -30.24
C LEU A 62 -23.45 -5.40 -28.72
N THR A 63 -23.86 -6.58 -28.24
CA THR A 63 -23.12 -7.85 -28.09
C THR A 63 -21.74 -7.78 -27.42
N GLY A 64 -21.65 -8.36 -26.22
CA GLY A 64 -20.42 -8.94 -25.66
C GLY A 64 -20.03 -8.41 -24.29
N LEU A 65 -20.01 -9.30 -23.28
CA LEU A 65 -19.41 -9.14 -21.93
C LEU A 65 -20.18 -8.30 -20.90
N ALA A 66 -21.34 -8.81 -20.44
CA ALA A 66 -21.94 -8.38 -19.18
C ALA A 66 -22.80 -9.49 -18.52
N ALA A 67 -22.34 -10.75 -18.57
CA ALA A 67 -23.07 -11.90 -18.02
C ALA A 67 -22.23 -12.81 -17.09
N ALA A 68 -21.14 -12.27 -16.51
CA ALA A 68 -20.33 -13.00 -15.51
C ALA A 68 -20.20 -12.29 -14.15
N LEU A 69 -20.88 -11.15 -13.94
CA LEU A 69 -20.77 -10.35 -12.71
C LEU A 69 -22.05 -10.31 -11.84
N LEU A 70 -23.05 -11.17 -12.13
CA LEU A 70 -24.34 -11.17 -11.41
C LEU A 70 -24.81 -12.57 -10.95
N VAL A 71 -23.87 -13.50 -10.68
CA VAL A 71 -24.18 -14.80 -10.05
C VAL A 71 -23.50 -14.99 -8.68
N LEU A 72 -22.55 -14.13 -8.29
CA LEU A 72 -21.81 -14.25 -7.02
C LEU A 72 -22.51 -13.68 -5.76
N PHE A 73 -23.78 -13.23 -5.88
CA PHE A 73 -24.58 -12.78 -4.72
C PHE A 73 -25.71 -13.74 -4.32
N LEU A 74 -25.82 -14.93 -4.92
CA LEU A 74 -26.93 -15.87 -4.64
C LEU A 74 -26.54 -17.23 -4.06
N LEU A 75 -25.28 -17.44 -3.66
CA LEU A 75 -24.84 -18.68 -3.01
C LEU A 75 -24.00 -18.42 -1.76
N TRP A 76 -24.51 -17.56 -0.87
CA TRP A 76 -24.02 -17.52 0.51
C TRP A 76 -24.72 -18.64 1.30
N PRO A 77 -24.00 -19.64 1.84
CA PRO A 77 -24.60 -20.60 2.76
C PRO A 77 -24.98 -19.88 4.06
N LYS A 78 -26.28 -19.93 4.36
CA LYS A 78 -26.83 -19.67 5.69
C LYS A 78 -26.57 -20.90 6.53
N ASP A 79 -25.55 -20.85 7.39
CA ASP A 79 -25.45 -21.75 8.54
C ASP A 79 -25.28 -20.94 9.83
N GLY A 80 -26.04 -21.37 10.84
CA GLY A 80 -26.58 -20.51 11.88
C GLY A 80 -25.62 -20.21 13.02
N ILE A 81 -25.65 -18.95 13.44
CA ILE A 81 -25.23 -18.55 14.78
C ILE A 81 -26.47 -18.58 15.65
N GLN A 82 -26.47 -19.53 16.58
CA GLN A 82 -27.49 -19.67 17.61
C GLN A 82 -27.48 -18.44 18.51
N GLN A 83 -28.64 -17.78 18.60
CA GLN A 83 -29.01 -16.92 19.71
C GLN A 83 -29.09 -17.78 20.97
N GLY A 84 -28.16 -17.56 21.89
CA GLY A 84 -28.32 -17.92 23.29
C GLY A 84 -28.49 -16.64 24.10
N ASP A 85 -29.74 -16.33 24.46
CA ASP A 85 -30.08 -15.43 25.56
C ASP A 85 -29.40 -15.92 26.84
N LEU A 86 -28.64 -15.06 27.51
CA LEU A 86 -28.67 -14.99 28.96
C LEU A 86 -28.53 -13.54 29.41
N ASN A 87 -29.68 -13.03 29.83
CA ASN A 87 -29.84 -11.91 30.73
C ASN A 87 -28.81 -11.94 31.86
N SER A 88 -28.20 -10.79 32.14
CA SER A 88 -27.86 -10.39 33.50
C SER A 88 -28.00 -8.87 33.57
N GLU A 89 -29.20 -8.46 33.96
CA GLU A 89 -29.40 -7.18 34.63
C GLU A 89 -28.42 -7.08 35.80
N SER A 90 -27.67 -5.99 35.87
CA SER A 90 -27.29 -5.42 37.15
C SER A 90 -27.43 -3.92 37.07
N THR A 91 -28.29 -3.44 37.94
CA THR A 91 -28.85 -2.11 38.11
C THR A 91 -27.83 -1.10 38.68
N LEU A 92 -27.97 0.15 38.21
CA LEU A 92 -27.86 1.41 38.97
C LEU A 92 -26.52 1.77 39.65
N LYS A 93 -25.87 2.86 39.18
CA LYS A 93 -26.11 4.21 39.72
C LYS A 93 -25.41 5.31 38.91
N SER A 94 -26.18 6.36 38.65
CA SER A 94 -25.75 7.66 38.15
C SER A 94 -25.22 8.53 39.29
N GLN A 95 -24.14 9.29 39.04
CA GLN A 95 -23.89 10.58 39.69
C GLN A 95 -23.00 11.46 38.81
N SER A 96 -23.42 12.71 38.67
CA SER A 96 -22.98 13.69 37.69
C SER A 96 -21.85 14.62 38.18
N ALA A 97 -21.11 15.13 37.19
CA ALA A 97 -20.72 16.53 36.95
C ALA A 97 -19.48 17.18 37.63
N THR A 98 -18.58 17.58 36.72
CA THR A 98 -17.85 18.87 36.57
C THR A 98 -16.39 19.00 37.04
N ALA A 99 -15.60 19.50 36.07
CA ALA A 99 -14.50 20.47 36.14
C ALA A 99 -13.04 19.98 36.01
N SER A 100 -12.49 20.33 34.84
CA SER A 100 -11.14 20.86 34.58
C SER A 100 -9.93 19.92 34.56
N GLN A 101 -9.20 20.02 33.44
CA GLN A 101 -8.11 19.20 32.93
C GLN A 101 -6.93 18.98 33.89
N PRO A 102 -6.25 17.83 33.71
CA PRO A 102 -4.81 17.87 33.42
C PRO A 102 -4.49 17.13 32.11
N PHE A 103 -3.45 17.60 31.42
CA PHE A 103 -2.84 17.02 30.22
C PHE A 103 -2.75 15.48 30.26
N PRO A 104 -3.12 14.75 29.19
CA PRO A 104 -2.82 13.33 29.12
C PRO A 104 -1.37 13.12 28.67
N SER A 105 -0.59 12.49 29.54
CA SER A 105 0.59 11.70 29.17
C SER A 105 0.22 10.64 28.12
N PRO A 106 1.13 10.25 27.21
CA PRO A 106 0.84 9.31 26.13
C PRO A 106 0.72 7.88 26.67
N GLY A 107 -0.48 7.53 27.12
CA GLY A 107 -0.88 6.17 27.45
C GLY A 107 -1.70 5.58 26.31
N ALA A 108 -1.25 4.43 25.80
CA ALA A 108 -1.91 3.52 24.86
C ALA A 108 -3.26 3.99 24.30
N THR A 109 -3.24 4.62 23.13
CA THR A 109 -4.43 4.90 22.34
C THR A 109 -5.12 3.57 22.03
N LYS A 110 -6.32 3.38 22.60
CA LYS A 110 -7.21 2.26 22.30
C LYS A 110 -7.46 2.24 20.79
N TYR A 111 -7.15 1.12 20.14
CA TYR A 111 -7.38 0.91 18.71
C TYR A 111 -8.83 1.28 18.34
N LEU A 112 -8.98 2.34 17.55
CA LEU A 112 -10.23 2.75 16.93
C LEU A 112 -9.92 2.84 15.44
N PRO A 113 -10.30 1.83 14.63
CA PRO A 113 -10.05 1.88 13.19
C PRO A 113 -10.76 3.11 12.64
N THR A 114 -9.98 4.06 12.14
CA THR A 114 -10.52 5.21 11.42
C THR A 114 -10.90 4.75 10.01
N PHE A 115 -11.83 5.44 9.35
CA PHE A 115 -12.34 5.03 8.03
C PHE A 115 -11.27 4.93 6.93
N ASN A 116 -10.03 5.35 7.20
CA ASN A 116 -8.91 5.28 6.26
C ASN A 116 -7.58 5.01 6.98
N SER A 117 -7.45 3.82 7.58
CA SER A 117 -6.19 3.29 8.10
C SER A 117 -5.60 2.21 7.20
N ALA A 118 -4.27 2.07 7.25
CA ALA A 118 -3.60 0.82 6.90
C ALA A 118 -3.29 0.08 8.21
N ASP A 119 -3.77 -1.16 8.31
CA ASP A 119 -3.68 -1.98 9.50
C ASP A 119 -2.70 -3.14 9.27
N PHE A 120 -1.93 -3.47 10.31
CA PHE A 120 -0.90 -4.51 10.28
C PHE A 120 -1.00 -5.34 11.55
N GLU A 121 -0.81 -6.65 11.43
CA GLU A 121 -0.77 -7.55 12.59
C GLU A 121 0.61 -8.19 12.70
N PHE A 122 1.26 -8.01 13.85
CA PHE A 122 2.53 -8.63 14.16
C PHE A 122 2.47 -9.29 15.53
N ASN A 123 2.77 -10.59 15.59
CA ASN A 123 2.77 -11.38 16.83
C ASN A 123 1.46 -11.23 17.65
N GLY A 124 0.31 -11.23 16.96
CA GLY A 124 -1.02 -11.10 17.59
C GLY A 124 -1.34 -9.68 18.08
N LYS A 125 -0.52 -8.67 17.77
CA LYS A 125 -0.75 -7.27 18.09
C LYS A 125 -1.05 -6.48 16.82
N ASN A 126 -2.14 -5.71 16.87
CA ASN A 126 -2.56 -4.84 15.79
C ASN A 126 -1.87 -3.46 15.88
N TYR A 127 -1.32 -3.04 14.76
CA TYR A 127 -0.76 -1.73 14.52
C TYR A 127 -1.55 -1.05 13.40
N PHE A 128 -1.61 0.27 13.41
CA PHE A 128 -2.33 1.02 12.39
C PHE A 128 -1.63 2.33 12.07
N MET A 129 -1.74 2.77 10.82
CA MET A 129 -1.41 4.14 10.44
C MET A 129 -2.66 4.82 9.90
N THR A 130 -2.96 6.01 10.41
CA THR A 130 -4.01 6.87 9.84
C THR A 130 -3.49 7.51 8.57
N LEU A 131 -4.27 7.42 7.48
CA LEU A 131 -3.89 7.96 6.19
C LEU A 131 -4.86 9.07 5.74
N PRO A 132 -4.35 10.12 5.06
CA PRO A 132 -5.20 11.03 4.29
C PRO A 132 -6.05 10.27 3.27
N LEU A 133 -7.29 10.73 3.03
CA LEU A 133 -8.29 10.06 2.17
C LEU A 133 -7.83 9.84 0.72
N ASP A 134 -6.88 10.63 0.25
CA ASP A 134 -6.29 10.55 -1.09
C ASP A 134 -5.10 9.59 -1.19
N ARG A 135 -4.87 8.75 -0.17
CA ARG A 135 -3.80 7.75 -0.15
C ARG A 135 -4.33 6.34 -0.36
N ASP A 136 -3.59 5.60 -1.17
CA ASP A 136 -3.81 4.16 -1.32
C ASP A 136 -3.16 3.42 -0.15
N ARG A 137 -3.99 2.88 0.75
CA ARG A 137 -3.52 2.08 1.90
C ARG A 137 -2.69 0.87 1.50
N ASN A 138 -2.86 0.32 0.29
CA ASN A 138 -2.10 -0.84 -0.18
C ASN A 138 -0.63 -0.50 -0.49
N ALA A 139 -0.29 0.79 -0.60
CA ALA A 139 1.07 1.28 -0.76
C ALA A 139 1.70 1.71 0.59
N SER A 140 1.13 1.26 1.70
CA SER A 140 1.66 1.45 3.05
C SER A 140 2.27 0.15 3.54
N TYR A 141 3.43 0.23 4.17
CA TYR A 141 4.22 -0.95 4.52
C TYR A 141 4.73 -0.85 5.95
N ALA A 142 4.82 -2.00 6.62
CA ALA A 142 5.42 -2.12 7.93
C ALA A 142 6.08 -3.49 8.09
N ALA A 143 7.10 -3.56 8.93
CA ALA A 143 7.76 -4.79 9.32
C ALA A 143 8.11 -4.77 10.81
N ASP A 144 7.85 -5.89 11.48
CA ASP A 144 8.31 -6.14 12.85
C ASP A 144 9.80 -6.51 12.87
N THR A 145 10.53 -5.92 13.81
CA THR A 145 11.96 -6.15 14.04
C THR A 145 12.23 -6.13 15.53
N PRO A 146 13.28 -6.76 16.07
CA PRO A 146 13.61 -6.67 17.49
C PRO A 146 13.72 -5.22 18.01
N GLU A 147 14.16 -4.29 17.17
CA GLU A 147 14.40 -2.89 17.51
C GLU A 147 13.15 -1.99 17.43
N GLY A 148 12.03 -2.49 16.89
CA GLY A 148 10.79 -1.73 16.72
C GLY A 148 10.03 -2.10 15.45
N ILE A 149 9.04 -1.28 15.10
CA ILE A 149 8.30 -1.41 13.85
C ILE A 149 8.89 -0.42 12.85
N LEU A 150 9.48 -0.92 11.77
CA LEU A 150 9.90 -0.08 10.64
C LEU A 150 8.74 0.03 9.66
N TRP A 151 8.38 1.24 9.25
CA TRP A 151 7.21 1.44 8.39
C TRP A 151 7.37 2.64 7.46
N SER A 152 6.55 2.66 6.40
CA SER A 152 6.42 3.77 5.46
C SER A 152 4.94 4.00 5.16
N PRO A 153 4.43 5.23 5.29
CA PRO A 153 3.11 5.56 4.79
C PRO A 153 3.13 5.62 3.26
N ALA A 154 1.96 5.41 2.65
CA ALA A 154 1.77 5.67 1.23
C ALA A 154 1.95 7.17 0.92
N PRO A 155 2.63 7.53 -0.19
CA PRO A 155 2.78 8.93 -0.58
C PRO A 155 1.61 9.44 -1.46
N PRO A 156 1.48 10.76 -1.61
CA PRO A 156 1.40 11.48 -2.87
C PRO A 156 0.96 10.94 -4.23
N MET A 157 -0.01 10.07 -4.49
CA MET A 157 -0.15 9.56 -5.88
C MET A 157 -0.86 10.53 -6.84
N LYS A 158 -0.27 10.77 -8.02
CA LYS A 158 -0.89 11.51 -9.14
C LYS A 158 -0.99 10.64 -10.38
N LYS A 159 -2.10 10.78 -11.12
CA LYS A 159 -2.34 10.04 -12.37
C LYS A 159 -1.83 10.82 -13.57
N ASN A 160 -1.00 10.19 -14.38
CA ASN A 160 -0.59 10.71 -15.68
C ASN A 160 -1.79 10.69 -16.63
N GLN A 161 -2.07 11.82 -17.30
CA GLN A 161 -3.24 11.93 -18.17
C GLN A 161 -3.14 11.08 -19.44
N LYS A 162 -1.93 10.90 -19.99
CA LYS A 162 -1.66 10.17 -21.23
C LYS A 162 -1.62 8.66 -20.99
N THR A 163 -0.77 8.20 -20.07
CA THR A 163 -0.56 6.76 -19.82
C THR A 163 -1.52 6.18 -18.80
N LYS A 164 -2.24 7.01 -18.04
CA LYS A 164 -3.07 6.61 -16.89
C LYS A 164 -2.30 5.97 -15.74
N LEU A 165 -0.96 5.95 -15.80
CA LEU A 165 -0.09 5.45 -14.73
C LEU A 165 -0.10 6.39 -13.53
N LEU A 166 -0.04 5.81 -12.33
CA LEU A 166 0.13 6.55 -11.09
C LEU A 166 1.62 6.77 -10.82
N TYR A 167 1.99 7.92 -10.27
CA TYR A 167 3.34 8.21 -9.80
C TYR A 167 3.30 8.99 -8.48
N PRO A 168 4.27 8.77 -7.58
CA PRO A 168 4.37 9.53 -6.36
C PRO A 168 4.78 10.98 -6.66
N THR A 169 4.23 11.93 -5.91
CA THR A 169 4.62 13.34 -5.95
C THR A 169 5.47 13.74 -4.74
N GLU A 170 5.58 12.85 -3.75
CA GLU A 170 6.48 12.95 -2.60
C GLU A 170 7.19 11.61 -2.40
N PRO A 171 8.41 11.60 -1.86
CA PRO A 171 9.17 10.38 -1.66
C PRO A 171 8.59 9.50 -0.54
N TYR A 172 8.80 8.20 -0.66
CA TYR A 172 8.62 7.28 0.47
C TYR A 172 9.61 7.64 1.59
N THR A 173 9.14 7.57 2.84
CA THR A 173 9.95 7.83 4.02
C THR A 173 9.76 6.71 5.03
N LEU A 174 10.88 6.15 5.46
CA LEU A 174 10.96 5.12 6.48
C LEU A 174 11.00 5.77 7.86
N TYR A 175 10.17 5.25 8.76
CA TYR A 175 10.08 5.63 10.15
C TYR A 175 10.27 4.39 11.04
N LEU A 176 10.82 4.59 12.23
CA LEU A 176 10.91 3.58 13.27
C LEU A 176 10.06 4.01 14.48
N SER A 177 9.08 3.19 14.83
CA SER A 177 8.28 3.31 16.05
C SER A 177 8.70 2.24 17.06
N SER A 178 8.52 2.51 18.36
CA SER A 178 8.68 1.46 19.38
C SER A 178 7.53 0.46 19.29
N LYS A 179 7.76 -0.78 19.75
CA LYS A 179 6.74 -1.85 19.68
C LYS A 179 5.55 -1.58 20.59
N GLU A 180 5.73 -0.78 21.62
CA GLU A 180 4.67 -0.42 22.56
C GLU A 180 3.61 0.43 21.88
N GLN A 181 4.01 1.22 20.89
CA GLN A 181 3.13 2.14 20.16
C GLN A 181 2.40 1.42 19.01
N THR A 182 1.09 1.22 19.18
CA THR A 182 0.21 0.63 18.16
C THR A 182 -0.10 1.59 17.00
N GLU A 183 -0.14 2.89 17.27
CA GLU A 183 -0.31 3.91 16.24
C GLU A 183 1.04 4.24 15.58
N LEU A 184 1.17 3.91 14.30
CA LEU A 184 2.33 4.22 13.46
C LEU A 184 2.16 5.63 12.87
N SER A 185 2.78 6.62 13.52
CA SER A 185 2.61 8.04 13.20
C SER A 185 3.96 8.78 13.07
N PRO A 186 4.13 9.69 12.08
CA PRO A 186 5.38 10.44 11.93
C PRO A 186 5.69 11.35 13.12
N TYR A 187 4.68 11.71 13.93
CA TYR A 187 4.83 12.61 15.07
C TYR A 187 5.48 11.97 16.29
N SER A 188 5.40 10.64 16.40
CA SER A 188 5.92 9.86 17.52
C SER A 188 7.06 8.93 17.11
N ALA A 189 7.23 8.72 15.81
CA ALA A 189 8.27 7.87 15.26
C ALA A 189 9.53 8.67 14.94
N ARG A 190 10.68 7.98 14.89
CA ARG A 190 11.91 8.56 14.37
C ARG A 190 12.01 8.32 12.87
N LYS A 191 12.25 9.38 12.10
CA LYS A 191 12.60 9.26 10.68
C LYS A 191 13.94 8.55 10.52
N VAL A 192 13.97 7.50 9.71
CA VAL A 192 15.15 6.67 9.44
C VAL A 192 15.79 7.07 8.11
N TYR A 193 15.01 7.10 7.04
CA TYR A 193 15.51 7.31 5.69
C TYR A 193 14.41 7.86 4.79
N THR A 194 14.74 8.73 3.85
CA THR A 194 13.82 9.21 2.82
C THR A 194 14.41 8.83 1.47
N PHE A 195 13.65 8.08 0.67
CA PHE A 195 14.09 7.70 -0.67
C PHE A 195 14.19 8.96 -1.56
N PRO A 196 15.08 8.99 -2.55
CA PRO A 196 14.98 9.98 -3.62
C PRO A 196 13.62 9.83 -4.32
N LEU A 197 12.95 10.94 -4.62
CA LEU A 197 11.71 10.88 -5.40
C LEU A 197 11.98 10.35 -6.81
N TYR A 198 13.05 10.83 -7.43
CA TYR A 198 13.43 10.49 -8.79
C TYR A 198 14.48 9.38 -8.83
N ALA A 199 14.32 8.47 -9.79
CA ALA A 199 15.23 7.37 -10.08
C ALA A 199 16.24 7.74 -11.19
N GLY A 200 16.82 8.94 -11.13
CA GLY A 200 17.86 9.40 -12.07
C GLY A 200 17.39 10.26 -13.25
N GLY A 201 16.09 10.52 -13.40
CA GLY A 201 15.54 11.41 -14.45
C GLY A 201 14.22 12.07 -14.06
N ALA A 202 13.83 13.15 -14.75
CA ALA A 202 12.70 14.02 -14.38
C ALA A 202 11.30 13.36 -14.42
N GLN A 203 11.20 12.11 -14.87
CA GLN A 203 9.94 11.38 -15.02
C GLN A 203 10.02 9.91 -14.60
N ALA A 204 11.17 9.48 -14.07
CA ALA A 204 11.35 8.17 -13.48
C ALA A 204 11.27 8.30 -11.96
N TYR A 205 10.31 7.63 -11.34
CA TYR A 205 10.00 7.75 -9.92
C TYR A 205 10.35 6.47 -9.18
N ASN A 206 10.88 6.59 -7.97
CA ASN A 206 11.09 5.44 -7.09
C ASN A 206 9.78 5.01 -6.43
N PHE A 207 9.55 3.71 -6.40
CA PHE A 207 8.44 3.07 -5.72
C PHE A 207 8.98 2.13 -4.66
N LEU A 208 8.39 2.19 -3.47
CA LEU A 208 8.51 1.13 -2.48
C LEU A 208 7.42 0.10 -2.75
N ILE A 209 7.83 -1.15 -2.88
CA ILE A 209 6.96 -2.29 -3.22
C ILE A 209 6.67 -3.12 -1.97
N GLY A 210 7.61 -3.13 -1.01
CA GLY A 210 7.44 -3.84 0.25
C GLY A 210 8.56 -3.60 1.23
N ILE A 211 8.25 -3.82 2.51
CA ILE A 211 9.17 -3.85 3.64
C ILE A 211 9.00 -5.23 4.29
N TYR A 212 10.09 -5.98 4.44
CA TYR A 212 10.05 -7.34 4.96
C TYR A 212 11.04 -7.49 6.12
N GLY A 213 10.51 -7.86 7.30
CA GLY A 213 11.33 -8.10 8.49
C GLY A 213 11.99 -9.47 8.45
N PHE A 214 13.26 -9.54 8.87
CA PHE A 214 14.03 -10.78 8.95
C PHE A 214 15.04 -10.68 10.09
N GLY A 215 14.59 -11.04 11.30
CA GLY A 215 15.40 -10.86 12.51
C GLY A 215 15.85 -9.40 12.66
N GLU A 216 17.15 -9.19 12.81
CA GLU A 216 17.77 -7.85 12.97
C GLU A 216 17.97 -7.09 11.64
N LYS A 217 17.41 -7.61 10.55
CA LYS A 217 17.53 -7.05 9.20
C LYS A 217 16.15 -6.75 8.64
N VAL A 218 16.06 -5.71 7.82
CA VAL A 218 14.88 -5.43 7.01
C VAL A 218 15.26 -5.37 5.55
N PHE A 219 14.47 -6.05 4.72
CA PHE A 219 14.60 -6.01 3.28
C PHE A 219 13.58 -5.06 2.67
N LEU A 220 14.06 -4.23 1.75
CA LEU A 220 13.28 -3.22 1.06
C LEU A 220 13.23 -3.60 -0.40
N ALA A 221 12.04 -3.84 -0.90
CA ALA A 221 11.82 -4.05 -2.32
C ALA A 221 11.43 -2.73 -2.96
N THR A 222 12.18 -2.31 -3.97
CA THR A 222 11.96 -1.04 -4.66
C THR A 222 12.00 -1.21 -6.16
N GLY A 223 11.32 -0.31 -6.86
CA GLY A 223 11.29 -0.26 -8.31
C GLY A 223 11.37 1.17 -8.81
N ALA A 224 11.60 1.34 -10.10
CA ALA A 224 11.68 2.65 -10.74
C ALA A 224 10.78 2.71 -11.98
N GLN A 225 9.69 3.47 -11.93
CA GLN A 225 8.74 3.54 -13.04
C GLN A 225 8.79 4.90 -13.74
N ASN A 226 8.83 4.89 -15.07
CA ASN A 226 8.63 6.09 -15.87
C ASN A 226 7.13 6.40 -15.97
N ALA A 227 6.72 7.61 -15.57
CA ALA A 227 5.30 8.00 -15.62
C ALA A 227 4.74 8.08 -17.06
N ASN A 228 5.60 8.17 -18.07
CA ASN A 228 5.23 8.33 -19.48
C ASN A 228 5.36 7.06 -20.32
N GLU A 229 5.88 5.97 -19.76
CA GLU A 229 6.16 4.73 -20.50
C GLU A 229 5.73 3.50 -19.69
N LEU A 230 5.08 2.56 -20.37
CA LEU A 230 4.73 1.26 -19.81
C LEU A 230 5.93 0.32 -19.97
N THR A 231 6.95 0.52 -19.15
CA THR A 231 8.14 -0.35 -19.12
C THR A 231 8.17 -1.14 -17.82
N ALA A 232 8.49 -2.44 -17.92
CA ALA A 232 8.88 -3.23 -16.76
C ALA A 232 10.05 -2.54 -16.07
N PHE A 233 9.99 -2.44 -14.75
CA PHE A 233 11.04 -1.82 -13.97
C PHE A 233 11.83 -2.87 -13.21
N PRO A 234 13.17 -2.75 -13.16
CA PRO A 234 13.98 -3.68 -12.40
C PRO A 234 13.62 -3.57 -10.92
N LEU A 235 13.42 -4.73 -10.30
CA LEU A 235 13.16 -4.86 -8.88
C LEU A 235 14.49 -4.87 -8.13
N ARG A 236 14.72 -3.87 -7.28
CA ARG A 236 15.89 -3.79 -6.41
C ARG A 236 15.54 -4.25 -5.02
N ILE A 237 16.29 -5.21 -4.49
CA ILE A 237 16.21 -5.60 -3.08
C ILE A 237 17.41 -4.99 -2.36
N SER A 238 17.09 -4.16 -1.38
CA SER A 238 18.07 -3.55 -0.47
C SER A 238 17.86 -4.04 0.94
N MET A 239 18.86 -3.85 1.80
CA MET A 239 18.86 -4.28 3.19
C MET A 239 19.20 -3.13 4.12
N LEU A 240 18.50 -3.07 5.25
CA LEU A 240 18.82 -2.25 6.41
C LEU A 240 19.23 -3.15 7.58
N ASN A 241 20.27 -2.73 8.29
CA ASN A 241 20.66 -3.32 9.57
C ASN A 241 19.97 -2.57 10.70
N MET A 242 19.06 -3.23 11.42
CA MET A 242 18.18 -2.56 12.37
C MET A 242 18.89 -2.13 13.65
N LYS A 243 19.95 -2.83 14.08
CA LYS A 243 20.82 -2.35 15.17
C LYS A 243 21.47 -1.00 14.84
N ARG A 244 21.96 -0.84 13.61
CA ARG A 244 22.53 0.45 13.15
C ARG A 244 21.46 1.52 13.00
N VAL A 245 20.26 1.14 12.55
CA VAL A 245 19.12 2.08 12.49
C VAL A 245 18.80 2.55 13.90
N ALA A 246 18.62 1.64 14.85
CA ALA A 246 18.22 1.90 16.23
C ALA A 246 19.22 2.78 17.00
N SER A 247 20.52 2.67 16.70
CA SER A 247 21.55 3.51 17.32
C SER A 247 21.52 4.99 16.87
N GLY A 248 20.64 5.36 15.94
CA GLY A 248 20.46 6.74 15.51
C GLY A 248 21.42 7.19 14.40
N GLY A 249 22.25 6.28 13.87
CA GLY A 249 23.14 6.60 12.75
C GLY A 249 22.38 6.93 11.46
N LEU A 250 23.01 7.66 10.55
CA LEU A 250 22.54 7.75 9.17
C LEU A 250 22.69 6.36 8.54
N VAL A 251 21.58 5.76 8.12
CA VAL A 251 21.57 4.43 7.49
C VAL A 251 20.93 4.54 6.12
N GLU A 252 21.73 4.29 5.10
CA GLU A 252 21.24 4.11 3.74
C GLU A 252 20.97 2.62 3.48
N PRO A 253 19.87 2.27 2.79
CA PRO A 253 19.65 0.91 2.32
C PRO A 253 20.82 0.42 1.46
N GLN A 254 21.40 -0.73 1.83
CA GLN A 254 22.44 -1.36 1.03
C GLN A 254 21.79 -2.25 -0.03
N GLU A 255 22.00 -1.94 -1.31
CA GLU A 255 21.55 -2.82 -2.40
C GLU A 255 22.22 -4.19 -2.30
N LEU A 256 21.42 -5.26 -2.42
CA LEU A 256 21.91 -6.64 -2.44
C LEU A 256 21.82 -7.26 -3.83
N LEU A 257 20.70 -7.02 -4.50
CA LEU A 257 20.43 -7.61 -5.80
C LEU A 257 19.44 -6.75 -6.58
N THR A 258 19.60 -6.76 -7.89
CA THR A 258 18.68 -6.16 -8.85
C THR A 258 18.18 -7.26 -9.78
N LEU A 259 16.86 -7.38 -9.93
CA LEU A 259 16.19 -8.38 -10.75
C LEU A 259 15.54 -7.70 -11.94
N ASP A 260 15.79 -8.25 -13.12
CA ASP A 260 14.95 -7.98 -14.27
C ASP A 260 13.68 -8.83 -14.14
N THR A 261 12.53 -8.17 -14.14
CA THR A 261 11.22 -8.81 -13.97
C THR A 261 10.52 -9.03 -15.29
N SER A 262 11.07 -8.54 -16.42
CA SER A 262 10.39 -8.57 -17.72
C SER A 262 10.14 -9.98 -18.27
N SER A 263 10.85 -11.00 -17.78
CA SER A 263 10.76 -12.38 -18.24
C SER A 263 9.96 -13.30 -17.30
N ASN A 264 9.37 -12.78 -16.23
CA ASN A 264 8.76 -13.60 -15.17
C ASN A 264 7.25 -13.85 -15.38
N ASP A 265 6.71 -13.49 -16.54
CA ASP A 265 5.27 -13.60 -16.82
C ASP A 265 4.78 -15.06 -16.85
N GLU A 266 5.65 -16.01 -17.21
CA GLU A 266 5.26 -17.41 -17.45
C GLU A 266 5.59 -18.37 -16.30
N SER A 267 6.03 -17.89 -15.14
CA SER A 267 6.33 -18.76 -13.99
C SER A 267 5.88 -18.21 -12.65
N LYS A 268 5.81 -19.11 -11.67
CA LYS A 268 5.73 -18.76 -10.25
C LYS A 268 7.11 -18.34 -9.74
N SER A 269 7.65 -17.24 -10.26
CA SER A 269 8.89 -16.66 -9.74
C SER A 269 8.66 -16.02 -8.37
N PHE A 270 9.62 -16.13 -7.45
CA PHE A 270 9.50 -15.58 -6.09
C PHE A 270 10.84 -15.36 -5.38
N LEU A 271 10.79 -14.61 -4.28
CA LEU A 271 11.83 -14.51 -3.28
C LEU A 271 11.35 -15.13 -1.96
N ALA A 272 12.22 -15.89 -1.31
CA ALA A 272 11.94 -16.54 -0.04
C ALA A 272 13.10 -16.43 0.96
N PHE A 273 12.78 -16.40 2.25
CA PHE A 273 13.73 -16.31 3.35
C PHE A 273 13.93 -17.67 4.00
N ASP A 274 15.16 -18.17 3.99
CA ASP A 274 15.58 -19.26 4.86
C ASP A 274 16.11 -18.65 6.17
N GLN A 275 15.21 -18.49 7.14
CA GLN A 275 15.51 -17.90 8.45
C GLN A 275 16.61 -18.65 9.20
N GLN A 276 16.58 -19.97 9.16
CA GLN A 276 17.53 -20.81 9.90
C GLN A 276 18.97 -20.63 9.40
N HIS A 277 19.15 -20.41 8.10
CA HIS A 277 20.47 -20.33 7.47
C HIS A 277 20.86 -18.92 7.02
N GLU A 278 20.08 -17.90 7.36
CA GLU A 278 20.29 -16.50 6.94
C GLU A 278 20.56 -16.37 5.43
N SER A 279 19.64 -16.87 4.61
CA SER A 279 19.79 -16.80 3.15
C SER A 279 18.49 -16.45 2.44
N ILE A 280 18.63 -15.88 1.23
CA ILE A 280 17.51 -15.56 0.34
C ILE A 280 17.54 -16.55 -0.82
N LEU A 281 16.44 -17.26 -0.98
CA LEU A 281 16.18 -18.07 -2.16
C LEU A 281 15.49 -17.21 -3.20
N LEU A 282 16.01 -17.21 -4.41
CA LEU A 282 15.42 -16.60 -5.60
C LEU A 282 15.10 -17.70 -6.59
N VAL A 283 13.83 -17.76 -6.98
CA VAL A 283 13.35 -18.70 -8.00
C VAL A 283 12.82 -17.87 -9.15
N ASP A 284 13.43 -18.03 -10.32
CA ASP A 284 13.03 -17.38 -11.57
C ASP A 284 13.16 -18.33 -12.76
N ILE A 285 12.91 -17.85 -13.98
CA ILE A 285 13.10 -18.64 -15.20
C ILE A 285 14.52 -18.43 -15.76
N ALA A 286 15.12 -19.50 -16.28
CA ALA A 286 16.18 -19.42 -17.27
C ALA A 286 15.78 -20.10 -18.59
N THR A 287 16.07 -19.44 -19.70
CA THR A 287 15.97 -20.03 -21.04
C THR A 287 17.24 -20.83 -21.32
N GLY A 288 17.13 -22.16 -21.44
CA GLY A 288 18.25 -23.01 -21.82
C GLY A 288 18.63 -22.88 -23.30
N GLN A 289 19.80 -23.42 -23.68
CA GLN A 289 20.30 -23.42 -25.08
C GLN A 289 19.36 -24.12 -26.08
N ASN A 290 18.43 -24.97 -25.60
CA ASN A 290 17.44 -25.68 -26.41
C ASN A 290 16.03 -25.08 -26.29
N GLU A 291 15.90 -23.81 -25.89
CA GLU A 291 14.62 -23.10 -25.65
C GLU A 291 13.71 -23.72 -24.57
N LYS A 292 14.14 -24.78 -23.90
CA LYS A 292 13.42 -25.33 -22.75
C LYS A 292 13.54 -24.37 -21.56
N VAL A 293 12.40 -23.82 -21.16
CA VAL A 293 12.22 -23.06 -19.93
C VAL A 293 12.42 -24.00 -18.74
N LYS A 294 13.36 -23.68 -17.85
CA LYS A 294 13.57 -24.36 -16.57
C LYS A 294 13.59 -23.32 -15.47
N ASP A 295 13.06 -23.67 -14.30
CA ASP A 295 13.27 -22.90 -13.08
C ASP A 295 14.77 -22.81 -12.79
N ARG A 296 15.25 -21.58 -12.63
CA ARG A 296 16.57 -21.27 -12.11
C ARG A 296 16.42 -20.93 -10.64
N VAL A 297 17.17 -21.64 -9.81
CA VAL A 297 17.16 -21.48 -8.37
C VAL A 297 18.49 -20.89 -7.95
N ARG A 298 18.46 -19.71 -7.32
CA ARG A 298 19.66 -19.02 -6.81
C ARG A 298 19.53 -18.82 -5.31
N LEU A 299 20.63 -19.01 -4.60
CA LEU A 299 20.71 -18.80 -3.16
C LEU A 299 21.71 -17.67 -2.89
N TYR A 300 21.24 -16.62 -2.26
CA TYR A 300 22.06 -15.54 -1.72
C TYR A 300 22.33 -15.79 -0.24
N ASP A 301 23.59 -16.00 0.13
CA ASP A 301 24.00 -16.18 1.52
C ASP A 301 24.28 -14.80 2.14
N LEU A 302 23.50 -14.40 3.17
CA LEU A 302 23.57 -13.05 3.73
C LEU A 302 24.89 -12.78 4.47
N LYS A 303 25.53 -13.83 4.97
CA LYS A 303 26.77 -13.73 5.75
C LYS A 303 27.97 -13.51 4.84
N SER A 304 28.08 -14.30 3.79
CA SER A 304 29.16 -14.24 2.81
C SER A 304 28.91 -13.21 1.70
N GLN A 305 27.65 -12.75 1.54
CA GLN A 305 27.22 -11.87 0.46
C GLN A 305 27.51 -12.45 -0.93
N THR A 306 27.37 -13.76 -1.06
CA THR A 306 27.60 -14.48 -2.31
C THR A 306 26.31 -15.09 -2.84
N MET A 307 26.17 -15.06 -4.17
CA MET A 307 25.10 -15.75 -4.87
C MET A 307 25.63 -17.01 -5.54
N ARG A 308 24.89 -18.11 -5.42
CA ARG A 308 25.16 -19.36 -6.15
C ARG A 308 23.90 -19.91 -6.76
N GLU A 309 24.03 -20.49 -7.94
CA GLU A 309 22.96 -21.28 -8.55
C GLU A 309 22.90 -22.67 -7.90
N LEU A 310 21.70 -23.18 -7.70
CA LEU A 310 21.44 -24.49 -7.14
C LEU A 310 20.83 -25.40 -8.20
N ASP A 311 21.41 -26.59 -8.38
CA ASP A 311 20.73 -27.65 -9.11
C ASP A 311 19.79 -28.41 -8.15
N THR A 312 18.62 -27.83 -7.93
CA THR A 312 17.56 -28.40 -7.10
C THR A 312 16.20 -28.14 -7.72
N THR A 313 15.24 -28.99 -7.39
CA THR A 313 13.82 -28.72 -7.61
C THR A 313 13.24 -28.02 -6.39
N ILE A 314 12.29 -27.13 -6.61
CA ILE A 314 11.52 -26.46 -5.56
C ILE A 314 10.19 -27.19 -5.37
N GLN A 315 9.85 -27.50 -4.12
CA GLN A 315 8.52 -27.97 -3.75
C GLN A 315 7.82 -26.86 -2.97
N MET A 316 6.69 -26.39 -3.47
CA MET A 316 5.89 -25.38 -2.79
C MET A 316 4.87 -26.05 -1.86
N GLY A 317 4.71 -25.48 -0.67
CA GLY A 317 3.74 -25.88 0.33
C GLY A 317 3.16 -24.67 1.05
N LYS A 318 2.36 -24.93 2.09
CA LYS A 318 1.81 -23.91 2.98
C LYS A 318 1.93 -24.36 4.43
N GLU A 319 2.20 -23.42 5.32
CA GLU A 319 2.15 -23.59 6.77
C GLU A 319 1.22 -22.52 7.33
N GLY A 320 -0.01 -22.92 7.68
CA GLY A 320 -1.08 -21.95 7.96
C GLY A 320 -1.40 -21.10 6.72
N SER A 321 -1.32 -19.78 6.87
CA SER A 321 -1.49 -18.80 5.77
C SER A 321 -0.19 -18.50 5.02
N VAL A 322 0.96 -19.02 5.47
CA VAL A 322 2.28 -18.69 4.94
C VAL A 322 2.66 -19.66 3.82
N ALA A 323 3.12 -19.13 2.69
CA ALA A 323 3.61 -19.94 1.58
C ALA A 323 5.09 -20.33 1.81
N ILE A 324 5.41 -21.60 1.62
CA ILE A 324 6.72 -22.17 1.95
C ILE A 324 7.34 -22.81 0.70
N ALA A 325 8.63 -22.57 0.49
CA ALA A 325 9.44 -23.22 -0.52
C ALA A 325 10.40 -24.22 0.14
N GLN A 326 10.30 -25.49 -0.23
CA GLN A 326 11.21 -26.55 0.21
C GLN A 326 12.23 -26.84 -0.89
N TYR A 327 13.50 -26.96 -0.51
CA TYR A 327 14.61 -27.18 -1.43
C TYR A 327 15.69 -28.08 -0.81
N LYS A 328 16.64 -28.58 -1.61
CA LYS A 328 17.79 -29.36 -1.13
C LYS A 328 19.09 -28.62 -1.36
N LEU A 329 19.97 -28.64 -0.36
CA LEU A 329 21.34 -28.16 -0.48
C LEU A 329 22.29 -29.18 0.13
N GLY A 330 23.20 -29.74 -0.68
CA GLY A 330 24.13 -30.79 -0.24
C GLY A 330 23.41 -32.03 0.30
N GLY A 331 22.26 -32.39 -0.28
CA GLY A 331 21.42 -33.51 0.18
C GLY A 331 20.52 -33.21 1.39
N VAL A 332 20.74 -32.09 2.07
CA VAL A 332 19.94 -31.67 3.23
C VAL A 332 18.70 -30.92 2.77
N LYS A 333 17.52 -31.33 3.25
CA LYS A 333 16.26 -30.61 3.01
C LYS A 333 16.23 -29.33 3.83
N ARG A 334 15.78 -28.23 3.20
CA ARG A 334 15.63 -26.90 3.79
C ARG A 334 14.27 -26.32 3.44
N SER A 335 13.89 -25.31 4.19
CA SER A 335 12.63 -24.60 4.06
C SER A 335 12.88 -23.10 4.03
N ALA A 336 12.17 -22.38 3.18
CA ALA A 336 12.22 -20.93 3.09
C ALA A 336 10.80 -20.35 2.98
N GLU A 337 10.52 -19.29 3.70
CA GLU A 337 9.24 -18.58 3.67
C GLU A 337 9.18 -17.64 2.47
N ILE A 338 8.17 -17.79 1.60
CA ILE A 338 7.98 -16.91 0.45
C ILE A 338 7.45 -15.57 0.93
N PHE A 339 8.28 -14.54 0.85
CA PHE A 339 7.90 -13.18 1.25
C PHE A 339 7.48 -12.30 0.07
N MET A 340 7.91 -12.63 -1.14
CA MET A 340 7.54 -11.87 -2.34
C MET A 340 7.30 -12.79 -3.54
N LYS A 341 6.09 -12.73 -4.08
CA LYS A 341 5.72 -13.32 -5.37
C LYS A 341 6.03 -12.30 -6.46
N ILE A 342 6.87 -12.65 -7.43
CA ILE A 342 7.28 -11.71 -8.51
C ILE A 342 6.82 -12.17 -9.90
N GLY A 343 6.41 -13.43 -10.05
CA GLY A 343 5.92 -13.96 -11.32
C GLY A 343 4.41 -13.81 -11.49
N TRP A 344 3.95 -13.56 -12.73
CA TRP A 344 2.54 -13.28 -13.00
C TRP A 344 1.63 -14.51 -12.78
N GLN A 345 2.17 -15.72 -12.97
CA GLN A 345 1.42 -16.97 -12.78
C GLN A 345 0.83 -17.12 -11.38
N TRP A 346 1.43 -16.49 -10.35
CA TRP A 346 0.86 -16.48 -9.01
C TRP A 346 -0.54 -15.86 -8.96
N TYR A 347 -0.77 -14.80 -9.74
CA TYR A 347 -2.03 -14.06 -9.75
C TYR A 347 -3.04 -14.67 -10.71
N ALA A 348 -2.57 -15.27 -11.81
CA ALA A 348 -3.43 -16.01 -12.72
C ALA A 348 -4.12 -17.19 -12.01
N ASP A 349 -3.35 -17.99 -11.27
CA ASP A 349 -3.87 -19.16 -10.52
C ASP A 349 -4.83 -18.80 -9.39
N GLU A 350 -4.73 -17.58 -8.84
CA GLU A 350 -5.61 -17.10 -7.77
C GLU A 350 -6.92 -16.51 -8.30
N ALA A 351 -6.99 -16.21 -9.60
CA ALA A 351 -8.18 -15.65 -10.26
C ALA A 351 -9.13 -16.73 -10.81
N GLU A 352 -8.67 -17.98 -10.92
CA GLU A 352 -9.47 -19.17 -11.27
C GLU A 352 -10.08 -19.81 -10.02
#